data_AF-A0A0R0B138-F1
#
_entry.id   AF-A0A0R0B138-F1
#
_cell.length_a   1.000
_cell.length_b   1.000
_cell.length_c   1.000
_cell.angle_alpha   90.00
_cell.angle_beta   90.00
_cell.angle_gamma   90.00
#
_symmetry.space_group_name_H-M   'P 1'
#
loop_
_entity.id
_entity.type
_entity.pdbx_description
1 polymer ?
#
loop_
_entity_poly.entity_id
_entity_poly.type
_entity_poly.pdbx_seq_one_letter_code
_entity_poly.pdbx_strand_id
1 'polypeptide(L)'
;MEFDKGSFSINGKNARIGATTAEWISALGTNYRYADPKSADMMIWDDLGIFVYTDLPRKDQVSSVAFAFHKNPTADLALPGTGQAIRPKRMFNGEVVIGSGRFNADMKIGDIPAASNMTFEVHCSSGIATCTTNRVDGSSRGYSIYFTVDEKRYDSVPYTIEISRAL
;
A
#
# COMPACT_ATOMS: atom_id res chain seq x y z
N MET A 1 -2.92 3.10 -22.82
CA MET A 1 -4.09 2.72 -22.00
C MET A 1 -3.93 3.43 -20.66
N GLU A 2 -4.70 4.50 -20.45
CA GLU A 2 -4.65 5.31 -19.24
C GLU A 2 -5.26 4.55 -18.07
N PHE A 3 -4.49 4.35 -16.99
CA PHE A 3 -5.03 3.82 -15.74
C PHE A 3 -5.79 4.94 -15.01
N ASP A 4 -7.10 4.73 -14.86
CA ASP A 4 -8.10 5.68 -14.38
C ASP A 4 -8.25 5.58 -12.84
N LYS A 5 -8.29 6.73 -12.16
CA LYS A 5 -8.81 6.91 -10.77
C LYS A 5 -8.33 5.93 -9.68
N GLY A 6 -7.03 5.63 -9.60
CA GLY A 6 -6.50 4.77 -8.53
C GLY A 6 -6.82 3.29 -8.69
N SER A 7 -7.05 2.85 -9.92
CA SER A 7 -7.12 1.43 -10.29
C SER A 7 -5.72 0.83 -10.38
N PHE A 8 -5.54 -0.36 -9.83
CA PHE A 8 -4.31 -1.15 -9.92
C PHE A 8 -4.64 -2.64 -9.94
N SER A 9 -3.68 -3.47 -10.36
CA SER A 9 -3.81 -4.92 -10.36
C SER A 9 -2.97 -5.53 -9.23
N ILE A 10 -3.58 -6.40 -8.43
CA ILE A 10 -2.92 -7.20 -7.40
C ILE A 10 -2.96 -8.66 -7.87
N ASN A 11 -1.81 -9.25 -8.18
CA ASN A 11 -1.73 -10.63 -8.68
C ASN A 11 -2.69 -10.91 -9.85
N GLY A 12 -2.82 -9.95 -10.77
CA GLY A 12 -3.72 -10.03 -11.93
C GLY A 12 -5.20 -9.71 -11.64
N LYS A 13 -5.56 -9.40 -10.38
CA LYS A 13 -6.92 -9.01 -10.00
C LYS A 13 -7.03 -7.49 -9.89
N ASN A 14 -8.04 -6.93 -10.54
CA ASN A 14 -8.27 -5.49 -10.49
C ASN A 14 -8.84 -5.07 -9.13
N ALA A 15 -8.29 -3.99 -8.59
CA ALA A 15 -8.77 -3.29 -7.42
C ALA A 15 -8.65 -1.78 -7.66
N ARG A 16 -9.38 -0.97 -6.88
CA ARG A 16 -9.31 0.48 -6.98
C ARG A 16 -9.56 1.16 -5.65
N ILE A 17 -8.89 2.28 -5.43
CA ILE A 17 -9.24 3.19 -4.32
C ILE A 17 -10.63 3.79 -4.56
N GLY A 18 -11.42 3.93 -3.50
CA GLY A 18 -12.81 4.38 -3.54
C GLY A 18 -13.82 3.32 -3.98
N ALA A 19 -13.39 2.08 -4.24
CA ALA A 19 -14.29 0.93 -4.33
C ALA A 19 -14.89 0.56 -2.97
N THR A 20 -16.00 -0.16 -3.02
CA THR A 20 -16.63 -0.70 -1.80
C THR A 20 -15.79 -1.80 -1.17
N THR A 21 -15.94 -2.02 0.14
CA THR A 21 -15.36 -3.19 0.81
C THR A 21 -15.78 -4.51 0.17
N ALA A 22 -17.01 -4.60 -0.35
CA ALA A 22 -17.52 -5.77 -1.06
C ALA A 22 -16.73 -6.08 -2.35
N GLU A 23 -16.39 -5.06 -3.13
CA GLU A 23 -15.52 -5.20 -4.31
C GLU A 23 -14.13 -5.75 -3.91
N TRP A 24 -13.57 -5.24 -2.82
CA TRP A 24 -12.28 -5.69 -2.29
C TRP A 24 -12.30 -7.12 -1.76
N ILE A 25 -13.37 -7.51 -1.06
CA ILE A 25 -13.59 -8.89 -0.62
C ILE A 25 -13.74 -9.83 -1.82
N SER A 26 -14.40 -9.39 -2.90
CA SER A 26 -14.50 -10.16 -4.14
C SER A 26 -13.12 -10.37 -4.79
N ALA A 27 -12.27 -9.34 -4.80
CA ALA A 27 -10.92 -9.44 -5.34
C ALA A 27 -10.00 -10.32 -4.47
N LEU A 28 -9.95 -10.09 -3.16
CA LEU A 28 -8.96 -10.71 -2.27
C LEU A 28 -9.44 -11.99 -1.59
N GLY A 29 -10.75 -12.24 -1.56
CA GLY A 29 -11.38 -13.37 -0.89
C GLY A 29 -11.89 -13.01 0.50
N THR A 30 -12.65 -13.93 1.11
CA THR A 30 -13.33 -13.72 2.40
C THR A 30 -12.48 -14.04 3.63
N ASN A 31 -11.26 -14.54 3.45
CA ASN A 31 -10.35 -14.86 4.55
C ASN A 31 -9.57 -13.62 5.02
N TYR A 32 -10.26 -12.73 5.73
CA TYR A 32 -9.69 -11.52 6.34
C TYR A 32 -10.11 -11.39 7.81
N ARG A 33 -9.41 -10.53 8.54
CA ARG A 33 -9.81 -10.09 9.89
C ARG A 33 -9.84 -8.58 9.98
N TYR A 34 -10.63 -8.05 10.89
CA TYR A 34 -10.50 -6.65 11.28
C TYR A 34 -9.32 -6.45 12.23
N ALA A 35 -8.69 -5.29 12.13
CA ALA A 35 -7.64 -4.88 13.05
C ALA A 35 -8.18 -4.68 14.48
N ASP A 36 -9.34 -4.03 14.60
CA ASP A 36 -10.15 -3.95 15.80
C ASP A 36 -11.49 -4.66 15.53
N PRO A 37 -11.87 -5.72 16.27
CA PRO A 37 -13.17 -6.37 16.11
C PRO A 37 -14.39 -5.44 16.25
N LYS A 38 -14.22 -4.27 16.87
CA LYS A 38 -15.26 -3.25 17.06
C LYS A 38 -15.29 -2.19 15.96
N SER A 39 -14.32 -2.19 15.04
CA SER A 39 -14.24 -1.20 13.97
C SER A 39 -13.96 -1.84 12.61
N ALA A 40 -14.71 -1.40 11.60
CA ALA A 40 -14.49 -1.81 10.22
C ALA A 40 -13.37 -1.02 9.52
N ASP A 41 -12.73 -0.07 10.20
CA ASP A 41 -11.83 0.93 9.60
C ASP A 41 -10.57 0.31 8.96
N MET A 42 -10.19 -0.91 9.33
CA MET A 42 -9.02 -1.60 8.80
C MET A 42 -9.24 -3.11 8.70
N MET A 43 -9.15 -3.63 7.49
CA MET A 43 -9.23 -5.06 7.14
C MET A 43 -7.85 -5.60 6.78
N ILE A 44 -7.55 -6.83 7.18
CA ILE A 44 -6.24 -7.44 7.03
C ILE A 44 -6.38 -8.84 6.43
N TRP A 45 -5.78 -9.04 5.25
CA TRP A 45 -5.59 -10.36 4.67
C TRP A 45 -4.23 -10.89 5.13
N ASP A 46 -4.24 -11.58 6.27
CA ASP A 46 -3.04 -12.10 6.93
C ASP A 46 -2.16 -12.94 5.99
N ASP A 47 -2.78 -13.80 5.18
CA ASP A 47 -2.07 -14.72 4.28
C ASP A 47 -1.54 -14.04 3.02
N LEU A 48 -2.10 -12.87 2.68
CA LEU A 48 -1.69 -12.09 1.51
C LEU A 48 -0.70 -10.99 1.88
N GLY A 49 -0.61 -10.57 3.14
CA GLY A 49 0.24 -9.42 3.50
C GLY A 49 -0.35 -8.07 3.08
N ILE A 50 -1.69 -7.97 3.05
CA ILE A 50 -2.41 -6.78 2.55
C ILE A 50 -3.26 -6.17 3.68
N PHE A 51 -3.22 -4.85 3.77
CA PHE A 51 -4.08 -4.03 4.62
C PHE A 51 -5.00 -3.17 3.76
N VAL A 52 -6.26 -3.06 4.13
CA VAL A 52 -7.24 -2.22 3.45
C VAL A 52 -7.90 -1.31 4.48
N TYR A 53 -7.90 -0.01 4.24
CA TYR A 53 -8.41 1.01 5.14
C TYR A 53 -9.71 1.59 4.60
N THR A 54 -10.68 1.80 5.49
CA THR A 54 -11.96 2.45 5.18
C THR A 54 -12.18 3.61 6.13
N ASP A 55 -11.63 4.77 5.80
CA ASP A 55 -11.72 5.93 6.69
C ASP A 55 -13.04 6.70 6.57
N LEU A 56 -13.32 7.54 7.56
CA LEU A 56 -14.41 8.50 7.53
C LEU A 56 -14.25 9.49 6.37
N PRO A 57 -15.37 9.98 5.78
CA PRO A 57 -16.75 9.79 6.20
C PRO A 57 -17.45 8.55 5.61
N ARG A 58 -16.80 7.77 4.76
CA ARG A 58 -17.42 6.65 4.03
C ARG A 58 -16.75 5.33 4.39
N LYS A 59 -17.14 4.76 5.53
CA LYS A 59 -16.61 3.50 6.07
C LYS A 59 -16.89 2.27 5.19
N ASP A 60 -17.71 2.40 4.16
CA ASP A 60 -17.96 1.36 3.16
C ASP A 60 -17.00 1.43 1.97
N GLN A 61 -16.24 2.53 1.83
CA GLN A 61 -15.32 2.77 0.72
C GLN A 61 -13.86 2.71 1.18
N VAL A 62 -13.03 2.08 0.36
CA VAL A 62 -11.60 1.98 0.65
C VAL A 62 -10.90 3.30 0.40
N SER A 63 -10.29 3.87 1.44
CA SER A 63 -9.49 5.10 1.40
C SER A 63 -8.03 4.82 1.05
N SER A 64 -7.49 3.72 1.55
CA SER A 64 -6.09 3.33 1.37
C SER A 64 -5.93 1.81 1.33
N VAL A 65 -4.88 1.32 0.66
CA VAL A 65 -4.40 -0.06 0.74
C VAL A 65 -2.90 -0.05 1.04
N ALA A 66 -2.42 -1.00 1.83
CA ALA A 66 -1.00 -1.21 2.04
C ALA A 66 -0.57 -2.65 1.77
N PHE A 67 0.64 -2.84 1.24
CA PHE A 67 1.26 -4.12 0.91
C PHE A 67 2.57 -4.26 1.66
N ALA A 68 2.68 -5.28 2.52
CA ALA A 68 3.89 -5.54 3.30
C ALA A 68 4.83 -6.49 2.55
N PHE A 69 5.75 -5.98 1.72
CA PHE A 69 6.63 -6.83 0.89
C PHE A 69 7.70 -7.57 1.69
N HIS A 70 8.20 -6.98 2.77
CA HIS A 70 9.30 -7.56 3.54
C HIS A 70 9.13 -7.40 5.04
N LYS A 71 9.74 -8.33 5.79
CA LYS A 71 9.64 -8.38 7.25
C LYS A 71 10.46 -7.28 7.91
N ASN A 72 9.80 -6.20 8.29
CA ASN A 72 10.36 -5.22 9.20
C ASN A 72 10.21 -5.70 10.66
N PRO A 73 11.30 -5.88 11.43
CA PRO A 73 11.19 -6.15 12.85
C PRO A 73 10.68 -4.94 13.65
N THR A 74 10.77 -3.72 13.11
CA THR A 74 10.42 -2.44 13.78
C THR A 74 9.31 -1.61 13.10
N ALA A 75 8.85 -1.92 11.89
CA ALA A 75 7.66 -1.27 11.31
C ALA A 75 6.38 -1.85 11.91
N ASP A 76 6.13 -1.42 13.13
CA ASP A 76 4.81 -1.43 13.71
C ASP A 76 4.01 -0.33 13.01
N LEU A 77 3.07 -0.72 12.14
CA LEU A 77 1.98 0.19 11.78
C LEU A 77 1.21 0.44 13.08
N ALA A 78 1.58 1.51 13.78
CA ALA A 78 0.91 1.96 14.98
C ALA A 78 -0.44 2.51 14.56
N LEU A 79 -1.52 1.78 14.81
CA LEU A 79 -2.84 2.40 14.81
C LEU A 79 -2.86 3.43 15.94
N PRO A 80 -3.25 4.70 15.68
CA PRO A 80 -3.51 5.64 16.74
C PRO A 80 -4.54 5.04 17.72
N GLY A 81 -4.14 4.83 18.97
CA GLY A 81 -5.03 4.42 20.06
C GLY A 81 -5.01 2.95 20.49
N THR A 82 -4.32 2.03 19.79
CA THR A 82 -4.29 0.60 20.21
C THR A 82 -3.03 0.20 20.98
N GLY A 83 -1.92 0.93 20.82
CA GLY A 83 -0.64 0.62 21.47
C GLY A 83 0.01 -0.71 21.04
N GLN A 84 -0.59 -1.43 20.08
CA GLN A 84 -0.06 -2.68 19.52
C GLN A 84 0.23 -2.53 18.04
N ALA A 85 1.37 -3.06 17.64
CA ALA A 85 1.77 -3.28 16.27
C ALA A 85 0.80 -4.21 15.53
N ILE A 86 0.08 -3.70 14.55
CA ILE A 86 -0.83 -4.54 13.75
C ILE A 86 -0.11 -4.93 12.47
N ARG A 87 0.07 -6.25 12.29
CA ARG A 87 0.82 -6.83 11.17
C ARG A 87 0.06 -8.03 10.56
N PRO A 88 0.15 -8.26 9.25
CA PRO A 88 -0.28 -9.51 8.64
C PRO A 88 0.65 -10.63 9.08
N LYS A 89 0.14 -11.86 9.09
CA LYS A 89 0.93 -13.06 9.43
C LYS A 89 1.98 -13.39 8.37
N ARG A 90 1.75 -13.00 7.12
CA ARG A 90 2.66 -13.20 5.99
C ARG A 90 2.97 -11.88 5.30
N MET A 91 4.12 -11.86 4.63
CA MET A 91 4.47 -10.78 3.73
C MET A 91 3.84 -11.02 2.36
N PHE A 92 3.52 -9.92 1.69
CA PHE A 92 3.04 -9.95 0.32
C PHE A 92 4.14 -10.44 -0.61
N ASN A 93 3.87 -11.54 -1.30
CA ASN A 93 4.78 -12.20 -2.23
C ASN A 93 4.22 -12.17 -3.66
N GLY A 94 3.61 -11.04 -4.02
CA GLY A 94 2.90 -10.86 -5.28
C GLY A 94 3.43 -9.72 -6.12
N GLU A 95 2.68 -9.40 -7.17
CA GLU A 95 2.91 -8.22 -8.00
C GLU A 95 1.76 -7.21 -7.82
N VAL A 96 2.12 -5.95 -7.66
CA VAL A 96 1.21 -4.80 -7.75
C VAL A 96 1.55 -4.01 -9.00
N VAL A 97 0.54 -3.74 -9.85
CA VAL A 97 0.71 -2.97 -11.09
C VAL A 97 -0.09 -1.69 -11.02
N ILE A 98 0.59 -0.55 -11.13
CA ILE A 98 0.01 0.80 -11.08
C ILE A 98 0.46 1.57 -12.32
N GLY A 99 -0.45 1.78 -13.27
CA GLY A 99 -0.08 2.36 -14.55
C GLY A 99 0.93 1.46 -15.30
N SER A 100 2.08 2.01 -15.65
CA SER A 100 3.22 1.27 -16.22
C SER A 100 4.13 0.64 -15.15
N GLY A 101 4.01 1.04 -13.89
CA GLY A 101 4.85 0.56 -12.80
C GLY A 101 4.43 -0.82 -12.33
N ARG A 102 5.41 -1.71 -12.19
CA ARG A 102 5.25 -3.04 -11.60
C ARG A 102 6.10 -3.11 -10.34
N PHE A 103 5.51 -3.55 -9.24
CA PHE A 103 6.11 -3.60 -7.92
C PHE A 103 6.00 -5.02 -7.36
N ASN A 104 7.10 -5.60 -6.90
CA ASN A 104 7.11 -6.95 -6.34
C ASN A 104 8.06 -7.07 -5.14
N ALA A 105 8.08 -8.23 -4.52
CA ALA A 105 8.85 -8.51 -3.30
C ALA A 105 10.37 -8.56 -3.50
N ASP A 106 10.90 -8.49 -4.73
CA ASP A 106 12.35 -8.48 -4.97
C ASP A 106 12.89 -7.06 -5.20
N MET A 107 12.00 -6.08 -5.40
CA MET A 107 12.37 -4.71 -5.73
C MET A 107 12.82 -3.93 -4.51
N LYS A 108 13.80 -3.05 -4.69
CA LYS A 108 14.21 -2.03 -3.71
C LYS A 108 13.61 -0.68 -4.08
N ILE A 109 13.68 0.27 -3.15
CA ILE A 109 13.15 1.61 -3.39
C ILE A 109 13.88 2.33 -4.52
N GLY A 110 15.19 2.20 -4.61
CA GLY A 110 15.97 2.71 -5.73
C GLY A 110 15.59 2.12 -7.10
N ASP A 111 14.91 0.97 -7.15
CA ASP A 111 14.47 0.34 -8.42
C ASP A 111 13.15 0.94 -8.95
N ILE A 112 12.38 1.63 -8.10
CA ILE A 112 11.04 2.17 -8.42
C ILE A 112 11.05 3.12 -9.63
N PRO A 113 11.97 4.10 -9.76
CA PRO A 113 11.98 4.97 -10.91
C PRO A 113 12.15 4.20 -12.22
N ALA A 114 13.11 3.26 -12.27
CA ALA A 114 13.34 2.45 -13.46
C ALA A 114 12.15 1.53 -13.78
N ALA A 115 11.60 0.84 -12.78
CA ALA A 115 10.47 -0.07 -12.95
C ALA A 115 9.15 0.63 -13.33
N SER A 116 9.05 1.93 -13.06
CA SER A 116 7.93 2.77 -13.49
C SER A 116 8.17 3.48 -14.83
N ASN A 117 9.26 3.16 -15.53
CA ASN A 117 9.69 3.86 -16.74
C ASN A 117 9.82 5.38 -16.52
N MET A 118 10.43 5.76 -15.39
CA MET A 118 10.63 7.15 -14.93
C MET A 118 9.33 7.93 -14.73
N THR A 119 8.20 7.24 -14.57
CA THR A 119 6.91 7.89 -14.31
C THR A 119 6.80 8.34 -12.84
N PHE A 120 7.50 7.65 -11.94
CA PHE A 120 7.58 8.00 -10.53
C PHE A 120 9.00 8.40 -10.13
N GLU A 121 9.13 9.54 -9.44
CA GLU A 121 10.30 9.93 -8.67
C GLU A 121 10.10 9.56 -7.22
N VAL A 122 11.15 9.08 -6.54
CA VAL A 122 11.13 8.76 -5.11
C VAL A 122 11.83 9.87 -4.34
N HIS A 123 11.20 10.37 -3.29
CA HIS A 123 11.80 11.28 -2.33
C HIS A 123 11.77 10.65 -0.94
N CYS A 124 12.95 10.43 -0.35
CA CYS A 124 13.10 9.96 1.01
C CYS A 124 13.57 11.10 1.90
N SER A 125 12.85 11.38 2.99
CA SER A 125 13.24 12.39 3.95
C SER A 125 14.19 11.79 5.01
N SER A 126 15.36 12.40 5.19
CA SER A 126 16.30 11.96 6.22
C SER A 126 15.70 12.09 7.63
N GLY A 127 15.71 11.01 8.40
CA GLY A 127 15.18 10.97 9.76
C GLY A 127 13.67 10.72 9.85
N ILE A 128 12.98 10.49 8.73
CA ILE A 128 11.62 9.98 8.69
C ILE A 128 11.67 8.62 7.98
N ALA A 129 11.13 7.59 8.61
CA ALA A 129 10.99 6.23 8.10
C ALA A 129 10.03 6.12 6.88
N THR A 130 9.85 7.18 6.08
CA THR A 130 8.87 7.24 4.99
C THR A 130 9.48 7.95 3.78
N CYS A 131 9.42 7.28 2.64
CA CYS A 131 9.64 7.86 1.33
C CYS A 131 8.28 8.06 0.64
N THR A 132 8.18 9.09 -0.20
CA THR A 132 7.01 9.33 -1.05
C THR A 132 7.41 9.14 -2.50
N THR A 133 6.46 8.74 -3.35
CA THR A 133 6.65 8.93 -4.80
C THR A 133 5.77 10.04 -5.34
N ASN A 134 6.38 10.87 -6.18
CA ASN A 134 5.67 11.85 -6.98
C ASN A 134 5.68 11.41 -8.44
N ARG A 135 4.61 11.75 -9.17
CA ARG A 135 4.61 11.58 -10.62
C ARG A 135 5.41 12.70 -11.27
N VAL A 136 6.30 12.34 -12.18
CA VAL A 136 7.16 13.30 -12.90
C VAL A 136 6.38 13.99 -14.03
N ASP A 137 5.31 13.36 -14.51
CA ASP A 137 4.46 13.89 -15.59
C ASP A 137 3.46 14.98 -15.14
N GLY A 138 3.53 15.42 -13.88
CA GLY A 138 2.69 16.50 -13.34
C GLY A 138 1.20 16.14 -13.20
N SER A 139 0.79 14.91 -13.52
CA SER A 139 -0.60 14.49 -13.36
C SER A 139 -0.87 14.05 -11.92
N SER A 140 -1.57 14.88 -11.13
CA SER A 140 -2.06 14.48 -9.81
C SER A 140 -3.26 13.56 -9.96
N ARG A 141 -3.02 12.28 -10.24
CA ARG A 141 -4.13 11.32 -10.39
C ARG A 141 -4.51 10.77 -9.04
N GLY A 142 -5.49 11.38 -8.37
CA GLY A 142 -6.43 10.78 -7.39
C GLY A 142 -5.91 9.89 -6.24
N TYR A 143 -4.62 9.59 -6.15
CA TYR A 143 -3.96 8.74 -5.18
C TYR A 143 -2.50 9.15 -4.96
N SER A 144 -2.01 8.91 -3.75
CA SER A 144 -0.62 9.09 -3.33
C SER A 144 -0.03 7.73 -3.00
N ILE A 145 1.25 7.52 -3.31
CA ILE A 145 1.95 6.28 -2.97
C ILE A 145 3.06 6.61 -1.97
N TYR A 146 3.03 5.91 -0.83
CA TYR A 146 3.98 6.05 0.26
C TYR A 146 4.75 4.74 0.44
N PHE A 147 6.02 4.86 0.82
CA PHE A 147 6.90 3.73 1.09
C PHE A 147 7.43 3.89 2.50
N THR A 148 6.99 3.07 3.43
CA THR A 148 7.55 3.07 4.79
C THR A 148 8.82 2.24 4.79
N VAL A 149 9.95 2.78 5.25
CA VAL A 149 11.29 2.16 5.23
C VAL A 149 11.87 2.01 6.63
N ASP A 150 12.90 1.19 6.81
CA ASP A 150 13.73 1.27 8.00
C ASP A 150 14.68 2.47 7.90
N GLU A 151 14.66 3.35 8.91
CA GLU A 151 15.48 4.56 9.02
C GLU A 151 16.98 4.33 8.82
N LYS A 152 17.45 3.09 8.97
CA LYS A 152 18.88 2.77 8.88
C LYS A 152 19.39 2.62 7.44
N ARG A 153 18.57 2.20 6.46
CA ARG A 153 19.02 2.10 5.05
C ARG A 153 17.84 2.16 4.05
N TYR A 154 17.95 2.96 3.00
CA TYR A 154 16.87 3.14 2.01
C TYR A 154 16.75 1.99 0.98
N ASP A 155 17.86 1.33 0.61
CA ASP A 155 17.90 0.32 -0.47
C ASP A 155 18.16 -1.13 -0.01
N SER A 156 18.07 -1.43 1.29
CA SER A 156 18.46 -2.76 1.79
C SER A 156 17.60 -3.31 2.93
N VAL A 157 16.46 -2.67 3.21
CA VAL A 157 15.62 -2.96 4.38
C VAL A 157 14.14 -2.95 3.91
N PRO A 158 13.24 -3.54 4.69
CA PRO A 158 11.89 -3.85 4.30
C PRO A 158 11.04 -2.59 4.15
N TYR A 159 10.16 -2.60 3.14
CA TYR A 159 9.21 -1.52 2.93
C TYR A 159 7.78 -2.00 2.77
N THR A 160 6.87 -1.10 3.13
CA THR A 160 5.44 -1.22 2.87
C THR A 160 5.08 -0.22 1.79
N ILE A 161 4.39 -0.65 0.74
CA ILE A 161 3.79 0.27 -0.23
C ILE A 161 2.38 0.58 0.26
N GLU A 162 2.07 1.84 0.51
CA GLU A 162 0.71 2.32 0.75
C GLU A 162 0.23 3.12 -0.47
N ILE A 163 -1.01 2.89 -0.90
CA ILE A 163 -1.69 3.63 -1.95
C ILE A 163 -2.94 4.24 -1.33
N SER A 164 -2.96 5.55 -1.16
CA SER A 164 -4.04 6.27 -0.47
C SER A 164 -4.73 7.20 -1.45
N ARG A 165 -6.01 7.51 -1.26
CA ARG A 165 -6.71 8.55 -2.05
C ARG A 165 -6.00 9.90 -1.89
N ALA A 166 -5.78 10.62 -2.99
CA ALA A 166 -5.27 11.99 -2.94
C ALA A 166 -6.33 12.89 -2.32
N LEU A 167 -5.92 13.69 -1.34
CA LEU A 167 -6.75 14.69 -0.67
C LEU A 167 -7.17 15.81 -1.64
#